data_AF-A0A7M3NPA5-F1
#
_entry.id   AF-A0A7M3NPA5-F1
#
_cell.length_a   1.000
_cell.length_b   1.000
_cell.length_c   1.000
_cell.angle_alpha   90.00
_cell.angle_beta   90.00
_cell.angle_gamma   90.00
#
_symmetry.space_group_name_H-M   'P 1'
#
loop_
_entity.id
_entity.type
_entity.pdbx_description
1 polymer ?
#
loop_
_entity_poly.entity_id
_entity_poly.type
_entity_poly.pdbx_seq_one_letter_code
_entity_poly.pdbx_strand_id
1 'polypeptide(L)'
;QVSPASISKAIAFLESQSLVRRERDERRRDRYIVDDELFYQATIASARANDQLVETARQGVTVLGPDTPAAARLENIARFLDFISESITRAAEQAREVLHTKPRTAPDDTTRPTPDR
;
A
#
# COMPACT_ATOMS: atom_id res chain seq x y z
N GLN A 1 -12.54 -7.50 18.08
CA GLN A 1 -13.29 -8.21 17.03
C GLN A 1 -13.93 -7.16 16.13
N VAL A 2 -13.65 -7.17 14.84
CA VAL A 2 -14.19 -6.22 13.85
C VAL A 2 -15.25 -6.89 13.00
N SER A 3 -16.25 -6.13 12.55
CA SER A 3 -17.40 -6.68 11.84
C SER A 3 -17.05 -7.06 10.38
N PRO A 4 -17.73 -8.06 9.78
CA PRO A 4 -17.56 -8.42 8.38
C PRO A 4 -17.80 -7.26 7.40
N ALA A 5 -18.70 -6.33 7.74
CA ALA A 5 -19.00 -5.15 6.94
C ALA A 5 -17.83 -4.14 6.95
N SER A 6 -17.19 -3.94 8.12
CA SER A 6 -16.01 -3.08 8.24
C SER A 6 -14.83 -3.63 7.44
N ILE A 7 -14.64 -4.95 7.45
CA ILE A 7 -13.62 -5.63 6.65
C ILE A 7 -13.88 -5.44 5.16
N SER A 8 -15.13 -5.64 4.70
CA SER A 8 -15.50 -5.49 3.30
C SER A 8 -15.29 -4.05 2.79
N LYS A 9 -15.61 -3.05 3.62
CA LYS A 9 -15.40 -1.63 3.29
C LYS A 9 -13.90 -1.29 3.20
N ALA A 10 -13.09 -1.84 4.09
CA ALA A 10 -11.63 -1.69 4.04
C ALA A 10 -11.05 -2.35 2.79
N ILE A 11 -11.46 -3.58 2.45
CA ILE A 11 -10.97 -4.27 1.23
C ILE A 11 -11.35 -3.50 -0.04
N ALA A 12 -12.59 -3.01 -0.14
CA ALA A 12 -13.01 -2.21 -1.30
C ALA A 12 -12.19 -0.90 -1.41
N PHE A 13 -11.90 -0.26 -0.28
CA PHE A 13 -11.03 0.92 -0.24
C PHE A 13 -9.59 0.59 -0.66
N LEU A 14 -9.02 -0.50 -0.16
CA LEU A 14 -7.68 -0.96 -0.49
C LEU A 14 -7.57 -1.40 -1.97
N GLU A 15 -8.58 -2.08 -2.52
CA GLU A 15 -8.67 -2.40 -3.95
C GLU A 15 -8.75 -1.11 -4.81
N SER A 16 -9.54 -0.11 -4.40
CA SER A 16 -9.64 1.17 -5.11
C SER A 16 -8.30 1.94 -5.16
N GLN A 17 -7.44 1.68 -4.19
CA GLN A 17 -6.11 2.28 -4.09
C GLN A 17 -5.02 1.36 -4.68
N SER A 18 -5.37 0.28 -5.38
CA SER A 18 -4.41 -0.71 -5.89
C SER A 18 -3.48 -1.30 -4.83
N LEU A 19 -3.87 -1.23 -3.55
CA LEU A 19 -3.14 -1.79 -2.41
C LEU A 19 -3.37 -3.30 -2.29
N VAL A 20 -4.41 -3.83 -2.96
CA VAL A 20 -4.78 -5.24 -3.01
C VAL A 20 -5.18 -5.58 -4.43
N ARG A 21 -4.63 -6.66 -4.99
CA ARG A 21 -5.01 -7.19 -6.31
C ARG A 21 -5.59 -8.60 -6.14
N ARG A 22 -6.70 -8.87 -6.81
CA ARG A 22 -7.41 -10.14 -6.72
C ARG A 22 -7.20 -10.94 -8.01
N GLU A 23 -6.37 -11.98 -7.95
CA GLU A 23 -6.26 -12.97 -9.03
C GLU A 23 -7.18 -14.16 -8.71
N ARG A 24 -8.09 -14.47 -9.64
CA ARG A 24 -8.94 -15.67 -9.57
C ARG A 24 -8.33 -16.73 -10.47
N ASP A 25 -7.88 -17.82 -9.88
CA ASP A 25 -7.45 -19.01 -10.62
C ASP A 25 -8.64 -19.99 -10.79
N GLU A 26 -8.68 -20.73 -11.89
CA GLU A 26 -9.81 -21.57 -12.32
C GLU A 26 -10.09 -22.77 -11.38
N ARG A 27 -9.25 -22.99 -10.36
CA ARG A 27 -9.38 -24.06 -9.36
C ARG A 27 -9.49 -23.55 -7.93
N ARG A 28 -10.57 -22.84 -7.58
CA ARG A 28 -11.16 -22.75 -6.22
C ARG A 28 -10.18 -22.64 -5.02
N ARG A 29 -8.99 -22.05 -5.20
CA ARG A 29 -8.00 -21.79 -4.16
C ARG A 29 -7.36 -20.44 -4.48
N ASP A 30 -7.65 -19.45 -3.67
CA ASP A 30 -7.05 -18.13 -3.78
C ASP A 30 -5.56 -18.24 -3.40
N ARG A 31 -4.66 -17.93 -4.34
CA ARG A 31 -3.22 -17.87 -4.09
C ARG A 31 -2.77 -16.42 -4.19
N TYR A 32 -2.33 -15.84 -3.08
CA TYR A 32 -1.83 -14.48 -3.02
C TYR A 32 -0.34 -14.49 -3.37
N ILE A 33 0.02 -14.10 -4.60
CA ILE A 33 1.41 -13.79 -4.95
C ILE A 33 1.56 -12.29 -4.78
N VAL A 34 2.39 -11.89 -3.81
CA VAL A 34 2.77 -10.50 -3.61
C VAL A 34 4.05 -10.30 -4.42
N ASP A 35 3.94 -9.63 -5.56
CA ASP A 35 5.10 -9.22 -6.35
C ASP A 35 5.88 -8.12 -5.59
N ASP A 36 7.19 -8.03 -5.80
CA ASP A 36 8.05 -7.02 -5.15
C ASP A 36 7.59 -5.59 -5.53
N GLU A 37 7.07 -5.44 -6.74
CA GLU A 37 6.49 -4.18 -7.21
C GLU A 37 5.13 -3.88 -6.54
N LEU A 38 4.39 -4.89 -6.04
CA LEU A 38 3.10 -4.67 -5.37
C LEU A 38 3.27 -3.90 -4.05
N PHE A 39 4.31 -4.20 -3.27
CA PHE A 39 4.61 -3.45 -2.05
C PHE A 39 4.97 -1.99 -2.36
N TYR A 40 5.80 -1.76 -3.37
CA TYR A 40 6.13 -0.40 -3.82
C TYR A 40 4.89 0.36 -4.28
N GLN A 41 4.10 -0.21 -5.19
CA GLN A 41 2.87 0.41 -5.69
C GLN A 41 1.87 0.66 -4.57
N ALA A 42 1.77 -0.24 -3.59
CA ALA A 42 0.91 -0.06 -2.44
C ALA A 42 1.36 1.11 -1.57
N THR A 43 2.66 1.21 -1.29
CA THR A 43 3.21 2.33 -0.53
C THR A 43 3.00 3.67 -1.22
N ILE A 44 3.24 3.74 -2.53
CA ILE A 44 3.00 4.96 -3.33
C ILE A 44 1.52 5.34 -3.34
N ALA A 45 0.62 4.38 -3.52
CA ALA A 45 -0.81 4.68 -3.54
C ALA A 45 -1.32 5.11 -2.15
N SER A 46 -0.79 4.54 -1.07
CA SER A 46 -1.12 4.99 0.29
C SER A 46 -0.62 6.42 0.57
N ALA A 47 0.55 6.80 0.05
CA ALA A 47 1.03 8.17 0.17
C ALA A 47 0.12 9.15 -0.59
N ARG A 48 -0.24 8.83 -1.85
CA ARG A 48 -1.18 9.64 -2.65
C ARG A 48 -2.57 9.74 -2.05
N ALA A 49 -3.03 8.72 -1.35
CA ALA A 49 -4.31 8.75 -0.65
C ALA A 49 -4.35 9.82 0.45
N ASN A 50 -3.21 10.09 1.09
CA ASN A 50 -3.12 11.12 2.12
C ASN A 50 -3.27 12.52 1.51
N ASP A 51 -2.92 12.74 0.24
CA ASP A 51 -3.11 14.03 -0.43
C ASP A 51 -4.58 14.46 -0.38
N GLN A 52 -5.52 13.52 -0.56
CA GLN A 52 -6.95 13.81 -0.44
C GLN A 52 -7.34 14.24 0.98
N LEU A 53 -6.73 13.64 2.00
CA LEU A 53 -6.96 14.00 3.40
C LEU A 53 -6.38 15.39 3.72
N VAL A 54 -5.19 15.69 3.19
CA VAL A 54 -4.54 17.00 3.32
C VAL A 54 -5.41 18.08 2.70
N GLU A 55 -5.88 17.88 1.47
CA GLU A 55 -6.75 18.83 0.79
C GLU A 55 -8.08 19.01 1.52
N THR A 56 -8.69 17.93 2.00
CA THR A 56 -9.93 17.99 2.80
C THR A 56 -9.72 18.77 4.10
N ALA A 57 -8.59 18.56 4.78
CA ALA A 57 -8.27 19.29 6.01
C ALA A 57 -8.09 20.80 5.75
N ARG A 58 -7.40 21.17 4.66
CA ARG A 58 -7.22 22.58 4.23
C ARG A 58 -8.55 23.24 3.86
N GLN A 59 -9.44 22.53 3.17
CA GLN A 59 -10.80 23.02 2.92
C GLN A 59 -11.55 23.28 4.23
N GLY A 60 -11.40 22.38 5.21
CA GLY A 60 -11.99 22.54 6.55
C GLY A 60 -11.47 23.78 7.29
N VAL A 61 -10.21 24.18 7.11
CA VAL A 61 -9.65 25.43 7.64
C VAL A 61 -10.40 26.64 7.08
N THR A 62 -10.65 26.67 5.77
CA THR A 62 -11.41 27.74 5.12
C THR A 62 -12.85 27.80 5.62
N VAL A 63 -13.50 26.64 5.82
CA VAL A 63 -14.89 26.56 6.29
C VAL A 63 -15.05 27.00 7.74
N LEU A 64 -14.13 26.57 8.63
CA LEU A 64 -14.22 26.85 10.06
C LEU A 64 -13.71 28.26 10.43
N GLY A 65 -12.99 28.92 9.53
CA GLY A 65 -12.31 30.17 9.80
C GLY A 65 -10.94 29.94 10.46
N PRO A 66 -9.86 30.58 9.95
CA PRO A 66 -8.48 30.27 10.33
C PRO A 66 -8.16 30.55 11.81
N ASP A 67 -8.89 31.46 12.45
CA ASP A 67 -8.65 31.87 13.83
C ASP A 67 -9.26 30.93 14.87
N THR A 68 -9.91 29.84 14.42
CA THR A 68 -10.50 28.88 15.34
C THR A 68 -9.49 27.83 15.81
N PRO A 69 -9.60 27.35 17.07
CA PRO A 69 -8.81 26.22 17.54
C PRO A 69 -9.02 24.94 16.71
N ALA A 70 -10.17 24.79 16.04
CA ALA A 70 -10.46 23.65 15.19
C ALA A 70 -9.70 23.76 13.85
N ALA A 71 -9.68 24.93 13.21
CA ALA A 71 -8.87 25.19 12.03
C ALA A 71 -7.37 24.97 12.30
N ALA A 72 -6.85 25.45 13.43
CA ALA A 72 -5.45 25.21 13.82
C ALA A 72 -5.11 23.71 13.92
N ARG A 73 -6.04 22.88 14.40
CA ARG A 73 -5.86 21.42 14.46
C ARG A 73 -5.85 20.79 13.06
N LEU A 74 -6.77 21.19 12.18
CA LEU A 74 -6.81 20.70 10.80
C LEU A 74 -5.55 21.08 10.02
N GLU A 75 -5.07 22.31 10.19
CA GLU A 75 -3.83 22.77 9.57
C GLU A 75 -2.60 21.98 10.06
N ASN A 76 -2.55 21.66 11.36
CA ASN A 76 -1.50 20.80 11.91
C ASN A 76 -1.55 19.37 11.33
N ILE A 77 -2.75 18.80 11.17
CA ILE A 77 -2.94 17.47 10.56
C ILE A 77 -2.50 17.50 9.10
N ALA A 78 -2.91 18.53 8.35
CA ALA A 78 -2.52 18.71 6.95
C ALA A 78 -0.99 18.75 6.80
N ARG A 79 -0.30 19.62 7.56
CA ARG A 79 1.18 19.70 7.53
C ARG A 79 1.87 18.39 7.90
N PHE A 80 1.36 17.69 8.91
CA PHE A 80 1.95 16.41 9.33
C PHE A 80 1.80 15.33 8.26
N LEU A 81 0.60 15.19 7.68
CA LEU A 81 0.34 14.19 6.64
C LEU A 81 1.11 14.49 5.35
N ASP A 82 1.24 15.76 4.97
CA ASP A 82 2.04 16.19 3.82
C ASP A 82 3.50 15.74 3.97
N PHE A 83 4.12 16.06 5.13
CA PHE A 83 5.49 15.68 5.45
C PHE A 83 5.70 14.16 5.46
N ILE A 84 4.80 13.40 6.08
CA ILE A 84 4.91 11.95 6.16
C ILE A 84 4.74 11.30 4.78
N SER A 85 3.82 11.80 3.95
CA SER A 85 3.56 11.25 2.62
C SER A 85 4.75 11.48 1.67
N GLU A 86 5.37 12.65 1.74
CA GLU A 86 6.62 12.93 1.02
C GLU A 86 7.75 12.00 1.51
N SER A 87 7.91 11.85 2.82
CA SER A 87 8.94 11.02 3.43
C SER A 87 8.81 9.54 3.04
N ILE A 88 7.58 9.01 3.07
CA ILE A 88 7.28 7.63 2.66
C ILE A 88 7.52 7.43 1.17
N THR A 89 7.14 8.39 0.33
CA THR A 89 7.37 8.34 -1.12
C THR A 89 8.87 8.25 -1.44
N ARG A 90 9.67 9.14 -0.85
CA ARG A 90 11.13 9.13 -1.00
C ARG A 90 11.76 7.84 -0.49
N ALA A 91 11.31 7.33 0.65
CA ALA A 91 11.80 6.07 1.20
C ALA A 91 11.44 4.87 0.30
N ALA A 92 10.23 4.85 -0.27
CA ALA A 92 9.80 3.80 -1.20
C ALA A 92 10.62 3.81 -2.49
N GLU A 93 10.92 4.99 -3.03
CA GLU A 93 11.80 5.15 -4.20
C GLU A 93 13.22 4.63 -3.93
N GLN A 94 13.78 4.92 -2.75
CA GLN A 94 15.10 4.43 -2.35
C GLN A 94 15.11 2.91 -2.11
N ALA A 95 14.05 2.38 -1.49
CA ALA A 95 13.92 0.97 -1.16
C ALA A 95 13.61 0.09 -2.40
N ARG A 96 13.29 0.68 -3.55
CA ARG A 96 13.01 -0.06 -4.78
C ARG A 96 14.16 -0.99 -5.18
N GLU A 97 15.40 -0.52 -5.03
CA GLU A 97 16.61 -1.33 -5.27
C GLU A 97 16.79 -2.47 -4.23
N VAL A 98 16.31 -2.27 -2.99
CA VAL A 98 16.37 -3.27 -1.92
C VAL A 98 15.44 -4.45 -2.23
N LEU A 99 14.27 -4.17 -2.80
CA LEU A 99 13.27 -5.17 -3.18
C LEU A 99 13.75 -6.06 -4.34
N HIS A 100 14.67 -5.59 -5.19
CA HIS A 100 15.21 -6.37 -6.31
C HIS A 100 16.34 -7.36 -5.94
N THR A 101 16.63 -7.54 -4.65
CA THR A 101 17.64 -8.52 -4.19
C THR A 101 17.08 -9.94 -4.31
N LYS A 102 17.16 -10.51 -5.52
CA LYS A 102 16.69 -11.87 -5.86
C LYS A 102 17.19 -12.93 -4.85
N PRO A 103 16.33 -13.81 -4.31
CA PRO A 103 16.79 -15.07 -3.77
C PRO A 103 17.45 -15.85 -4.90
N ARG A 104 18.73 -16.21 -4.74
CA ARG A 104 19.44 -17.12 -5.63
C ARG A 104 18.60 -18.40 -5.72
N THR A 105 18.04 -18.64 -6.91
CA THR A 105 17.34 -19.89 -7.24
C THR A 105 18.29 -21.03 -6.89
N ALA A 106 17.87 -21.93 -5.98
CA ALA A 106 18.58 -23.18 -5.76
C ALA A 106 18.70 -23.89 -7.12
N PRO A 107 19.86 -24.49 -7.45
CA PRO A 107 19.99 -25.22 -8.70
C PRO A 107 18.96 -26.33 -8.72
N ASP A 108 18.20 -26.39 -9.82
CA ASP A 108 17.30 -27.50 -10.15
C ASP A 108 18.06 -28.81 -9.94
N ASP A 109 17.70 -29.55 -8.90
CA ASP A 109 18.17 -30.91 -8.68
C ASP A 109 17.42 -31.82 -9.66
N THR A 110 17.77 -31.66 -10.94
CA THR A 110 17.37 -32.55 -12.04
C THR A 110 18.28 -33.77 -12.03
N THR A 111 18.23 -34.56 -10.96
CA THR A 111 18.79 -35.91 -10.97
C THR A 111 17.66 -36.92 -10.98
N ARG A 112 17.17 -37.21 -12.19
CA ARG A 112 16.33 -38.37 -12.47
C ARG A 112 17.19 -39.62 -12.28
N PRO A 113 16.81 -40.61 -11.45
CA PRO A 113 17.56 -41.86 -11.39
C PRO A 113 17.28 -42.67 -12.66
N THR A 114 18.34 -42.97 -13.39
CA THR A 114 18.36 -43.94 -14.49
C THR A 114 18.03 -45.33 -13.91
N PRO A 115 17.05 -46.08 -14.43
CA PRO A 115 16.86 -47.46 -14.02
C PRO A 115 17.93 -48.34 -14.71
N ASP A 116 18.74 -48.98 -13.89
CA ASP A 116 19.79 -49.93 -14.29
C ASP A 116 19.16 -51.24 -14.80
N ARG A 117 19.86 -51.92 -15.71
CA ARG A 117 19.39 -53.13 -16.41
C ARG A 117 20.19 -54.36 -15.98
#